data_AF-A0A973CAZ7-F1
#
_entry.id   AF-A0A973CAZ7-F1
#
_cell.length_a   1.000
_cell.length_b   1.000
_cell.length_c   1.000
_cell.angle_alpha   90.00
_cell.angle_beta   90.00
_cell.angle_gamma   90.00
#
_symmetry.space_group_name_H-M   'P 1'
#
loop_
_entity.id
_entity.type
_entity.pdbx_description
1 polymer ?
#
loop_
_entity_poly.entity_id
_entity_poly.type
_entity_poly.pdbx_seq_one_letter_code
_entity_poly.pdbx_strand_id
1 'polypeptide(L)'
;MIHNINMNKKKVLALAISLLFTHNAMAETKAAVAEPVAEEQEVVADVNPMQAQIVSFEEATMPDYISASETSIIKLTNKRSINGKQSLEWDWQPGDSLTIDKTFYYYTP
;
A
#
# COMPACT_ATOMS: atom_id res chain seq x y z
N MET A 1 -5.25 44.71 -19.30
CA MET A 1 -5.89 44.18 -20.53
C MET A 1 -5.64 42.69 -20.54
N ILE A 2 -6.66 41.91 -20.13
CA ILE A 2 -6.62 40.47 -19.91
C ILE A 2 -6.66 39.79 -21.28
N HIS A 3 -5.65 38.99 -21.63
CA HIS A 3 -5.72 38.07 -22.76
C HIS A 3 -5.92 36.65 -22.25
N ASN A 4 -7.18 36.24 -22.23
CA ASN A 4 -7.63 34.87 -22.06
C ASN A 4 -7.12 34.02 -23.23
N ILE A 5 -6.20 33.09 -22.95
CA ILE A 5 -5.82 32.06 -23.90
C ILE A 5 -6.74 30.86 -23.67
N ASN A 6 -7.77 30.77 -24.53
CA ASN A 6 -8.68 29.64 -24.61
C ASN A 6 -7.96 28.48 -25.32
N MET A 7 -7.26 27.64 -24.56
CA MET A 7 -6.58 26.46 -25.09
C MET A 7 -7.50 25.23 -25.05
N ASN A 8 -7.90 24.84 -26.26
CA ASN A 8 -8.72 23.70 -26.62
C ASN A 8 -8.14 22.38 -26.03
N LYS A 9 -8.90 21.75 -25.13
CA LYS A 9 -8.51 20.61 -24.27
C LYS A 9 -8.01 19.35 -25.00
N LYS A 10 -8.06 19.30 -26.33
CA LYS A 10 -7.61 18.16 -27.14
C LYS A 10 -6.13 18.20 -27.55
N LYS A 11 -5.43 19.32 -27.32
CA LYS A 11 -4.00 19.47 -27.69
C LYS A 11 -3.01 19.23 -26.54
N VAL A 12 -3.50 19.09 -25.30
CA VAL A 12 -2.64 18.86 -24.12
C VAL A 12 -2.30 17.37 -23.93
N LEU A 13 -3.01 16.45 -24.61
CA LEU A 13 -2.83 15.01 -24.44
C LEU A 13 -1.70 14.40 -25.31
N ALA A 14 -1.10 15.16 -26.22
CA ALA A 14 -0.11 14.63 -27.18
C ALA A 14 1.36 14.92 -26.80
N LEU A 15 1.63 15.61 -25.69
CA LEU A 15 3.00 16.04 -25.34
C LEU A 15 3.65 15.24 -24.19
N ALA A 16 2.94 14.29 -23.57
CA ALA A 16 3.48 13.48 -22.47
C ALA A 16 3.93 12.07 -22.89
N ILE A 17 3.66 11.67 -24.14
CA ILE A 17 4.01 10.31 -24.65
C ILE A 17 5.38 10.30 -25.37
N SER A 18 5.97 11.47 -25.67
CA SER A 18 7.28 11.58 -26.34
C SER A 18 8.50 11.61 -25.40
N LEU A 19 8.31 11.40 -24.09
CA LEU A 19 9.41 11.28 -23.11
C LEU A 19 9.77 9.81 -22.79
N LEU A 20 9.11 8.84 -23.43
CA LEU A 20 9.24 7.41 -23.10
C LEU A 20 10.13 6.59 -24.04
N PHE A 21 10.81 7.19 -25.03
CA PHE A 21 11.60 6.42 -26.00
C PHE A 21 12.89 7.11 -26.48
N THR A 22 13.80 7.47 -25.58
CA THR A 22 15.23 7.57 -25.90
C THR A 22 16.03 7.48 -24.61
N HIS A 23 16.57 6.31 -24.28
CA HIS A 23 17.84 6.08 -23.57
C HIS A 23 17.99 4.56 -23.41
N ASN A 24 18.35 3.86 -24.49
CA ASN A 24 19.03 2.56 -24.42
C ASN A 24 19.75 2.35 -25.74
N ALA A 25 20.90 3.01 -25.87
CA ALA A 25 21.86 2.76 -26.92
C ALA A 25 23.26 3.00 -26.36
N MET A 26 23.79 2.01 -25.64
CA MET A 26 25.22 1.70 -25.70
C MET A 26 25.40 0.20 -25.49
N ALA A 27 26.01 -0.39 -26.50
CA ALA A 27 26.44 -1.77 -26.52
C ALA A 27 27.76 -1.90 -25.76
N GLU A 28 27.82 -2.81 -24.80
CA GLU A 28 29.02 -3.56 -24.48
C GLU A 28 28.63 -5.02 -24.25
N THR A 29 29.05 -5.87 -25.18
CA THR A 29 28.96 -7.32 -25.09
C THR A 29 29.90 -7.78 -23.98
N LYS A 30 29.36 -8.17 -22.84
CA LYS A 30 30.07 -8.98 -21.84
C LYS A 30 29.23 -10.20 -21.52
N ALA A 31 29.89 -11.35 -21.64
CA ALA A 31 29.30 -12.68 -21.64
C ALA A 31 28.33 -12.90 -20.47
N ALA A 32 27.21 -13.53 -20.79
CA ALA A 32 26.24 -14.03 -19.85
C ALA A 32 26.91 -15.00 -18.86
N VAL A 33 27.04 -14.56 -17.61
CA VAL A 33 27.06 -15.44 -16.45
C VAL A 33 25.67 -15.31 -15.86
N ALA A 34 24.84 -16.33 -16.08
CA ALA A 34 23.57 -16.45 -15.37
C ALA A 34 23.91 -16.59 -13.88
N GLU A 35 23.69 -15.53 -13.12
CA GLU A 35 23.71 -15.60 -11.66
C GLU A 35 22.57 -16.54 -11.25
N PRO A 36 22.82 -17.51 -10.35
CA PRO A 36 21.75 -18.35 -9.83
C PRO A 36 20.77 -17.42 -9.12
N VAL A 37 19.51 -17.43 -9.58
CA VAL A 37 18.37 -16.81 -8.89
C VAL A 37 18.42 -17.31 -7.46
N ALA A 38 18.81 -16.44 -6.54
CA ALA A 38 18.77 -16.73 -5.12
C ALA A 38 17.31 -17.00 -4.79
N GLU A 39 17.02 -18.26 -4.47
CA GLU A 39 15.74 -18.64 -3.92
C GLU A 39 15.48 -17.74 -2.71
N GLU A 40 14.36 -17.02 -2.74
CA GLU A 40 13.88 -16.23 -1.61
C GLU A 40 13.66 -17.20 -0.45
N GLN A 41 14.64 -17.27 0.46
CA GLN A 41 14.51 -18.04 1.68
C GLN A 41 13.34 -17.45 2.46
N GLU A 42 12.23 -18.19 2.53
CA GLU A 42 11.13 -17.89 3.44
C GLU A 42 11.72 -17.77 4.84
N VAL A 43 11.73 -16.55 5.37
CA VAL A 43 12.05 -16.31 6.77
C VAL A 43 10.92 -16.95 7.57
N VAL A 44 11.16 -18.17 8.04
CA VAL A 44 10.27 -18.84 9.00
C VAL A 44 10.33 -17.99 10.26
N ALA A 45 9.29 -17.17 10.48
CA ALA A 45 9.15 -16.38 11.68
C ALA A 45 9.11 -17.35 12.88
N ASP A 46 9.97 -17.12 13.88
CA ASP A 46 9.91 -17.82 15.16
C ASP A 46 8.68 -17.30 15.93
N VAL A 47 7.54 -17.97 15.73
CA VAL A 47 6.28 -17.56 16.33
C VAL A 47 6.10 -18.24 17.68
N ASN A 48 6.13 -17.44 18.75
CA ASN A 48 5.76 -17.92 20.07
C ASN A 48 4.22 -18.05 20.19
N PRO A 49 3.66 -19.27 20.35
CA PRO A 49 2.22 -19.48 20.41
C PRO A 49 1.55 -18.84 21.64
N MET A 50 2.32 -18.54 22.69
CA MET A 50 1.83 -17.87 23.90
C MET A 50 1.80 -16.35 23.77
N GLN A 51 2.35 -15.78 22.70
CA GLN A 51 2.38 -14.33 22.49
C GLN A 51 1.07 -13.84 21.86
N ALA A 52 0.42 -12.87 22.49
CA ALA A 52 -0.79 -12.25 21.94
C ALA A 52 -0.46 -11.46 20.66
N GLN A 53 -1.29 -11.62 19.64
CA GLN A 53 -1.23 -10.88 18.38
C GLN A 53 -2.25 -9.74 18.43
N ILE A 54 -1.79 -8.55 18.80
CA ILE A 54 -2.64 -7.37 19.06
C ILE A 54 -2.54 -6.39 17.88
N VAL A 55 -3.69 -5.84 17.47
CA VAL A 55 -3.78 -4.69 16.55
C VAL A 55 -4.11 -3.45 17.38
N SER A 56 -3.15 -2.55 17.56
CA SER A 56 -3.29 -1.36 18.42
C SER A 56 -3.49 -0.05 17.68
N PHE A 57 -3.36 -0.03 16.35
CA PHE A 57 -3.50 1.17 15.50
C PHE A 57 -2.64 2.35 15.93
N GLU A 58 -1.45 2.14 16.51
CA GLU A 58 -0.58 3.21 17.03
C GLU A 58 0.37 3.79 15.97
N GLU A 59 0.25 3.32 14.73
CA GLU A 59 1.00 3.82 13.58
C GLU A 59 0.60 5.28 13.26
N ALA A 60 1.55 6.07 12.76
CA ALA A 60 1.30 7.46 12.43
C ALA A 60 0.28 7.65 11.29
N THR A 61 0.14 6.63 10.42
CA THR A 61 -0.76 6.61 9.26
C THR A 61 -1.56 5.31 9.26
N MET A 62 -2.68 5.30 8.52
CA MET A 62 -3.48 4.08 8.35
C MET A 62 -2.59 2.96 7.81
N PRO A 63 -2.53 1.78 8.47
CA PRO A 63 -1.75 0.66 7.97
C PRO A 63 -2.32 0.08 6.68
N ASP A 64 -1.46 -0.32 5.76
CA ASP A 64 -1.85 -0.83 4.43
C ASP A 64 -2.64 -2.15 4.50
N TYR A 65 -2.54 -2.89 5.62
CA TYR A 65 -3.31 -4.10 5.86
C TYR A 65 -4.77 -3.84 6.29
N ILE A 66 -5.18 -2.57 6.40
CA ILE A 66 -6.56 -2.19 6.75
C ILE A 66 -7.24 -1.58 5.54
N SER A 67 -8.37 -2.15 5.15
CA SER A 67 -9.20 -1.62 4.08
C SER A 67 -10.69 -1.72 4.44
N ALA A 68 -11.52 -0.91 3.78
CA ALA A 68 -12.96 -0.94 3.94
C ALA A 68 -13.65 -0.86 2.57
N SER A 69 -14.93 -1.20 2.54
CA SER A 69 -15.77 -1.00 1.36
C SER A 69 -15.76 0.46 0.89
N GLU A 70 -15.95 0.71 -0.41
CA GLU A 70 -15.87 2.05 -1.02
C GLU A 70 -16.85 3.08 -0.42
N THR A 71 -17.96 2.59 0.15
CA THR A 71 -19.02 3.36 0.82
C THR A 71 -18.72 3.69 2.27
N SER A 72 -17.67 3.09 2.85
CA SER A 72 -17.24 3.31 4.23
C SER A 72 -16.14 4.38 4.32
N ILE A 73 -16.01 4.97 5.52
CA ILE A 73 -14.89 5.86 5.85
C ILE A 73 -14.15 5.27 7.05
N ILE A 74 -12.84 5.10 6.92
CA ILE A 74 -11.96 4.70 8.01
C ILE A 74 -10.97 5.83 8.33
N LYS A 75 -10.71 6.06 9.61
CA LYS A 75 -9.75 7.07 10.07
C LYS A 75 -9.18 6.70 11.44
N LEU A 76 -7.96 7.18 11.71
CA LEU A 76 -7.37 7.09 13.04
C LEU A 76 -7.84 8.27 13.89
N THR A 77 -8.21 8.01 15.15
CA THR A 77 -8.77 9.01 16.06
C THR A 77 -8.26 8.82 17.48
N ASN A 78 -8.15 9.90 18.25
CA ASN A 78 -7.76 9.86 19.67
C ASN A 78 -8.94 10.12 20.62
N LYS A 79 -10.19 10.14 20.12
CA LYS A 79 -11.39 10.39 20.94
C LYS A 79 -11.61 9.32 22.02
N ARG A 80 -11.20 8.08 21.73
CA ARG A 80 -11.29 6.91 22.63
C ARG A 80 -10.25 5.88 22.20
N SER A 81 -9.62 5.20 23.16
CA SER A 81 -8.75 4.04 22.91
C SER A 81 -8.88 3.03 24.06
N ILE A 82 -8.48 1.78 23.82
CA ILE A 82 -8.38 0.72 24.84
C ILE A 82 -6.92 0.45 25.18
N ASN A 83 -6.08 0.34 24.16
CA ASN A 83 -4.63 0.22 24.26
C ASN A 83 -4.02 1.34 23.42
N GLY A 84 -3.05 2.07 23.97
CA GLY A 84 -2.41 3.18 23.27
C GLY A 84 -3.21 4.50 23.32
N LYS A 85 -2.87 5.41 22.42
CA LYS A 85 -3.39 6.79 22.37
C LYS A 85 -4.44 7.01 21.29
N GLN A 86 -4.60 6.07 20.36
CA GLN A 86 -5.57 6.20 19.27
C GLN A 86 -6.32 4.90 18.99
N SER A 87 -7.29 4.97 18.09
CA SER A 87 -8.10 3.85 17.64
C SER A 87 -8.56 4.04 16.20
N LEU A 88 -9.08 2.97 15.61
CA LEU A 88 -9.76 3.00 14.32
C LEU A 88 -11.22 3.44 14.52
N GLU A 89 -11.61 4.54 13.89
CA GLU A 89 -13.02 4.95 13.72
C GLU A 89 -13.48 4.50 12.34
N TRP A 90 -14.54 3.69 12.30
CA TRP A 90 -15.14 3.16 11.07
C TRP A 90 -16.59 3.62 10.97
N ASP A 91 -16.85 4.48 10.00
CA ASP A 91 -18.19 4.94 9.62
C ASP A 91 -18.68 4.08 8.43
N TRP A 92 -19.80 3.38 8.59
CA TRP A 92 -20.25 2.33 7.66
C TRP A 92 -21.75 2.38 7.32
N GLN A 93 -22.13 1.71 6.23
CA GLN A 93 -23.51 1.47 5.80
C GLN A 93 -23.86 -0.02 5.84
N PRO A 94 -25.16 -0.39 5.90
CA PRO A 94 -25.57 -1.80 5.89
C PRO A 94 -25.01 -2.56 4.68
N GLY A 95 -24.28 -3.64 4.96
CA GLY A 95 -23.62 -4.47 3.94
C GLY A 95 -22.14 -4.15 3.71
N ASP A 96 -21.62 -3.07 4.28
CA ASP A 96 -20.19 -2.74 4.22
C ASP A 96 -19.34 -3.73 5.03
N SER A 97 -18.08 -3.84 4.63
CA SER A 97 -17.06 -4.62 5.33
C SER A 97 -15.81 -3.79 5.65
N LEU A 98 -15.17 -4.13 6.77
CA LEU A 98 -13.82 -3.74 7.14
C LEU A 98 -12.96 -5.01 7.08
N THR A 99 -11.83 -4.93 6.39
CA THR A 99 -10.88 -6.04 6.23
C THR A 99 -9.58 -5.70 6.94
N ILE A 100 -9.07 -6.69 7.70
CA ILE A 100 -7.75 -6.67 8.32
C ILE A 100 -6.95 -7.81 7.69
N ASP A 101 -6.18 -7.47 6.66
CA ASP A 101 -5.37 -8.43 5.89
C ASP A 101 -4.00 -8.64 6.55
N LYS A 102 -4.02 -9.30 7.71
CA LYS A 102 -2.83 -9.60 8.50
C LYS A 102 -2.75 -11.09 8.76
N THR A 103 -1.57 -11.67 8.60
CA THR A 103 -1.34 -13.06 8.98
C THR A 103 -1.43 -13.18 10.50
N PHE A 104 -2.36 -14.03 10.95
CA PHE A 104 -2.43 -14.45 12.35
C PHE A 104 -1.98 -15.90 12.45
N TYR A 105 -1.11 -16.18 13.41
CA TYR A 105 -0.62 -17.53 13.66
C TYR A 105 -1.43 -18.21 14.75
N TYR A 106 -1.73 -19.48 14.55
CA TYR A 106 -2.45 -20.30 15.51
C TYR A 106 -1.63 -21.55 15.80
N TYR A 107 -1.60 -21.97 17.06
CA TYR A 107 -1.02 -23.26 17.41
C TYR A 107 -1.95 -24.37 16.91
N THR A 108 -1.44 -25.25 16.06
CA THR A 108 -2.13 -26.49 15.67
C THR A 108 -1.45 -27.64 16.41
N PRO A 109 -2.15 -28.32 17.34
CA PRO A 109 -1.59 -29.39 18.18
C PRO A 109 -1.23 -30.66 17.41
#